data_AF-A0A832ANC9-F1
#
_entry.id   AF-A0A832ANC9-F1
#
_cell.length_a   1.000
_cell.length_b   1.000
_cell.length_c   1.000
_cell.angle_alpha   90.00
_cell.angle_beta   90.00
_cell.angle_gamma   90.00
#
_symmetry.space_group_name_H-M   'P 1'
#
loop_
_entity.id
_entity.type
_entity.pdbx_description
1 polymer ?
#
loop_
_entity_poly.entity_id
_entity_poly.type
_entity_poly.pdbx_seq_one_letter_code
_entity_poly.pdbx_strand_id
1 'polypeptide(L)'
;SIPDISADIRRAAGVTVRAESLTGQPIEFECTGLLARAAQHEIDHLNGILFTDRMDAATRASLAGQLKRLQKETLAKLGKPTLRRRVLAKL
;
A
#
# COMPACT_ATOMS: atom_id res chain seq x y z
N SER A 1 4.40 4.80 1.45
CA SER A 1 5.48 3.94 0.90
C SER A 1 6.48 3.50 1.97
N ILE A 2 7.21 2.41 1.70
CA ILE A 2 8.21 1.80 2.61
C ILE A 2 9.61 2.23 2.13
N PRO A 3 10.41 2.94 2.95
CA PRO A 3 11.74 3.38 2.56
C PRO A 3 12.68 2.22 2.23
N ASP A 4 13.54 2.41 1.23
CA ASP A 4 14.66 1.54 0.84
C ASP A 4 14.32 0.06 0.54
N ILE A 5 13.04 -0.26 0.40
CA ILE A 5 12.57 -1.60 0.07
C ILE A 5 11.78 -1.52 -1.23
N SER A 6 12.29 -2.19 -2.26
CA SER A 6 11.66 -2.33 -3.57
C SER A 6 11.46 -3.80 -3.89
N ALA A 7 10.37 -4.10 -4.59
CA ALA A 7 10.12 -5.42 -5.17
C ALA A 7 9.42 -5.27 -6.51
N ASP A 8 9.58 -6.26 -7.37
CA ASP A 8 8.74 -6.36 -8.55
C ASP A 8 7.34 -6.86 -8.14
N ILE A 9 6.32 -6.14 -8.60
CA ILE A 9 4.93 -6.36 -8.24
C ILE A 9 4.13 -6.40 -9.52
N ARG A 10 3.47 -7.54 -9.75
CA ARG A 10 2.56 -7.71 -10.88
C ARG A 10 1.35 -6.81 -10.71
N ARG A 11 1.04 -6.05 -11.76
CA ARG A 11 -0.08 -5.12 -11.86
C ARG A 11 -0.65 -5.16 -13.26
N ALA A 12 -1.87 -4.68 -13.45
CA ALA A 12 -2.44 -4.54 -14.78
C ALA A 12 -1.61 -3.53 -15.59
N ALA A 13 -1.38 -3.83 -16.88
CA ALA A 13 -0.63 -2.96 -17.78
C ALA A 13 -1.37 -1.64 -18.11
N GLY A 14 -2.70 -1.66 -18.00
CA GLY A 14 -3.56 -0.50 -18.13
C GLY A 14 -4.81 -0.62 -17.27
N VAL A 15 -5.37 0.50 -16.87
CA VAL A 15 -6.60 0.61 -16.06
C VAL A 15 -7.39 1.85 -16.47
N THR A 16 -8.72 1.79 -16.39
CA THR A 16 -9.57 2.98 -16.47
C THR A 16 -9.89 3.44 -15.05
N VAL A 17 -9.59 4.70 -14.73
CA VAL A 17 -9.82 5.29 -13.41
C VAL A 17 -11.04 6.19 -13.48
N ARG A 18 -11.96 5.99 -12.54
CA ARG A 18 -13.07 6.91 -12.26
C ARG A 18 -12.83 7.56 -10.91
N ALA A 19 -12.95 8.88 -10.86
CA ALA A 19 -12.71 9.67 -9.66
C ALA A 19 -13.54 10.97 -9.69
N GLU A 20 -13.42 11.75 -8.62
CA GLU A 20 -13.93 13.11 -8.56
C GLU A 20 -12.76 14.09 -8.57
N SER A 21 -12.91 15.18 -9.32
CA SER A 21 -11.99 16.31 -9.27
C SER A 21 -12.12 17.08 -7.95
N LEU A 22 -11.21 18.03 -7.69
CA LEU A 22 -11.24 18.86 -6.48
C LEU A 22 -12.52 19.69 -6.33
N THR A 23 -13.27 19.91 -7.42
CA THR A 23 -14.57 20.60 -7.42
C THR A 23 -15.76 19.64 -7.36
N GLY A 24 -15.53 18.34 -7.13
CA GLY A 24 -16.57 17.31 -7.05
C GLY A 24 -17.16 16.88 -8.40
N GLN A 25 -16.57 17.32 -9.52
CA GLN A 25 -17.02 16.89 -10.84
C GLN A 25 -16.45 15.51 -11.18
N PRO A 26 -17.26 14.57 -11.72
CA PRO A 26 -16.79 13.24 -12.08
C PRO A 26 -15.79 13.33 -13.24
N ILE A 27 -14.72 12.54 -13.14
CA ILE A 27 -13.68 12.38 -14.16
C ILE A 27 -13.44 10.90 -14.44
N GLU A 28 -13.16 10.57 -15.70
CA GLU A 28 -12.80 9.22 -16.15
C GLU A 28 -11.65 9.31 -17.14
N PHE A 29 -10.61 8.50 -16.94
CA PHE A 29 -9.43 8.50 -17.79
C PHE A 29 -8.74 7.14 -17.85
N GLU A 30 -8.17 6.81 -19.01
CA GLU A 30 -7.36 5.61 -19.19
C GLU A 30 -5.91 5.88 -18.77
N CYS A 31 -5.34 4.93 -18.03
CA CYS A 31 -3.95 4.93 -17.61
C CYS A 31 -3.25 3.72 -18.21
N THR A 32 -2.03 3.92 -18.72
CA THR A 32 -1.14 2.83 -19.15
C THR A 32 0.27 3.03 -18.60
N GLY A 33 1.11 1.99 -18.67
CA GLY A 33 2.52 2.06 -18.29
C GLY A 33 2.75 2.54 -16.84
N LEU A 34 3.61 3.54 -16.66
CA LEU A 34 3.93 4.07 -15.33
C LEU A 34 2.73 4.73 -14.65
N LEU A 35 1.86 5.41 -15.40
CA LEU A 35 0.66 6.03 -14.84
C LEU A 35 -0.31 4.98 -14.31
N ALA A 36 -0.51 3.88 -15.04
CA ALA A 36 -1.32 2.76 -14.56
C ALA A 36 -0.74 2.14 -13.29
N ARG A 37 0.59 1.99 -13.23
CA ARG A 37 1.29 1.45 -12.06
C ARG A 37 1.10 2.35 -10.83
N ALA A 38 1.27 3.66 -11.00
CA ALA A 38 1.10 4.65 -9.93
C ALA A 38 -0.34 4.71 -9.44
N ALA A 39 -1.32 4.79 -10.35
CA ALA A 39 -2.74 4.79 -9.99
C ALA A 39 -3.12 3.56 -9.15
N GLN A 40 -2.73 2.37 -9.59
CA GLN A 40 -2.97 1.14 -8.83
C GLN A 40 -2.26 1.12 -7.46
N HIS A 41 -1.07 1.73 -7.33
CA HIS A 41 -0.36 1.82 -6.06
C HIS A 41 -1.08 2.74 -5.06
N GLU A 42 -1.50 3.92 -5.50
CA GLU A 42 -2.20 4.86 -4.61
C GLU A 42 -3.60 4.35 -4.24
N ILE A 43 -4.30 3.68 -5.17
CA ILE A 43 -5.58 3.03 -4.87
C ILE A 43 -5.42 1.93 -3.82
N ASP A 44 -4.33 1.15 -3.85
CA ASP A 44 -4.03 0.20 -2.78
C ASP A 44 -3.93 0.91 -1.43
N HIS A 45 -3.21 2.04 -1.38
CA HIS A 45 -3.08 2.84 -0.16
C HIS A 45 -4.42 3.35 0.38
N LEU A 46 -5.33 3.79 -0.48
CA LEU A 46 -6.70 4.16 -0.08
C LEU A 46 -7.47 3.00 0.55
N ASN A 47 -7.12 1.76 0.19
CA ASN A 47 -7.72 0.54 0.73
C ASN A 47 -6.91 -0.08 1.89
N GLY A 48 -5.88 0.61 2.39
CA GLY A 48 -5.02 0.09 3.45
C GLY A 48 -4.11 -1.07 3.01
N ILE A 49 -3.95 -1.26 1.70
CA ILE A 49 -3.10 -2.29 1.10
C ILE A 49 -1.71 -1.69 0.83
N LEU A 50 -0.66 -2.40 1.23
CA LEU A 50 0.71 -2.05 0.89
C LEU A 50 1.21 -2.95 -0.24
N PHE A 51 2.25 -2.51 -0.97
CA PHE A 51 2.83 -3.34 -2.02
C PHE A 51 3.40 -4.67 -1.49
N THR A 52 3.77 -4.71 -0.20
CA THR A 52 4.18 -5.95 0.50
C THR A 52 3.09 -7.01 0.51
N ASP A 53 1.81 -6.60 0.49
CA ASP A 53 0.65 -7.51 0.49
C ASP A 53 0.41 -8.11 -0.90
N ARG A 54 0.99 -7.53 -1.94
CA ARG A 54 0.94 -8.02 -3.32
C ARG A 54 2.19 -8.80 -3.76
N MET A 55 3.19 -8.95 -2.89
CA MET A 55 4.37 -9.76 -3.17
C MET A 55 4.00 -11.24 -3.29
N ASP A 56 4.67 -11.96 -4.18
CA ASP A 56 4.64 -13.42 -4.13
C ASP A 56 5.36 -13.95 -2.89
N ALA A 57 5.14 -15.24 -2.59
CA ALA A 57 5.66 -15.87 -1.38
C ALA A 57 7.19 -15.86 -1.31
N ALA A 58 7.87 -16.06 -2.44
CA ALA A 58 9.33 -16.11 -2.51
C ALA A 58 9.94 -14.72 -2.22
N THR A 59 9.41 -13.69 -2.88
CA THR A 59 9.83 -12.29 -2.70
C THR A 59 9.58 -11.85 -1.26
N ARG A 60 8.39 -12.14 -0.71
CA ARG A 60 8.06 -11.82 0.69
C ARG A 60 9.01 -12.51 1.67
N ALA A 61 9.36 -13.78 1.45
CA ALA A 61 10.32 -14.50 2.28
C ALA A 61 11.71 -13.85 2.23
N SER A 62 12.19 -13.46 1.04
CA SER A 62 13.50 -12.82 0.87
C SER A 62 13.61 -11.47 1.59
N LEU A 63 12.52 -10.71 1.66
CA LEU A 63 12.49 -9.36 2.26
C LEU A 63 12.04 -9.35 3.73
N ALA A 64 11.62 -10.49 4.29
CA ALA A 64 11.02 -10.56 5.62
C ALA A 64 11.92 -9.98 6.73
N GLY A 65 13.24 -10.20 6.63
CA GLY A 65 14.21 -9.65 7.59
C GLY A 65 14.28 -8.13 7.57
N GLN A 66 14.36 -7.53 6.38
CA GLN A 66 14.40 -6.07 6.19
C GLN A 66 13.09 -5.43 6.67
N LEU A 67 11.94 -6.01 6.31
CA LEU A 67 10.63 -5.53 6.73
C LEU A 67 10.46 -5.57 8.26
N LYS A 68 10.87 -6.67 8.90
CA LYS A 68 10.81 -6.80 10.36
C LYS A 68 11.70 -5.78 11.07
N ARG A 69 12.90 -5.53 10.54
CA ARG A 69 13.82 -4.53 11.07
C ARG A 69 13.22 -3.12 10.96
N LEU A 70 12.73 -2.74 9.79
CA LEU A 70 12.11 -1.45 9.56
C LEU A 70 10.88 -1.22 10.46
N GLN A 71 10.03 -2.25 10.61
CA GLN A 71 8.89 -2.20 11.53
C GLN A 71 9.35 -1.92 12.97
N LYS A 72 10.36 -2.64 13.46
CA LYS A 72 10.91 -2.45 14.81
C LYS A 72 11.46 -1.04 15.01
N GLU A 73 12.23 -0.53 14.05
CA GLU A 73 12.81 0.82 14.09
C GLU A 73 11.72 1.90 14.07
N THR A 74 10.68 1.71 13.26
CA THR A 74 9.53 2.62 13.20
C THR A 74 8.78 2.65 14.52
N LEU A 75 8.48 1.48 15.10
CA LEU A 75 7.82 1.37 16.40
C LEU A 75 8.66 1.98 17.54
N ALA A 76 9.97 1.82 17.50
CA ALA A 76 10.86 2.44 18.49
C ALA A 76 10.81 3.98 18.41
N LYS A 77 10.77 4.55 17.19
CA LYS A 77 10.67 5.99 16.95
C LYS A 77 9.32 6.59 17.36
N LEU A 78 8.23 5.86 17.15
CA LEU A 78 6.88 6.33 17.49
C LEU A 78 6.60 6.36 19.01
N GLY A 79 7.48 5.77 19.83
CA GLY A 79 7.20 5.54 21.26
C GLY A 79 6.12 4.47 21.45
N LYS A 80 5.93 3.94 22.67
CA LYS A 80 4.93 2.90 22.93
C LYS A 80 3.58 3.34 22.36
N PRO A 81 2.99 2.64 21.38
CA PRO A 81 1.68 3.01 20.90
C PRO A 81 0.70 2.75 22.04
N THR A 82 0.11 3.82 22.59
CA THR A 82 -1.15 3.74 23.32
C THR A 82 -2.22 3.36 22.29
N LEU A 83 -2.21 2.11 21.84
CA LEU A 83 -3.31 1.50 21.14
C LEU A 83 -4.48 1.51 22.13
N ARG A 84 -5.34 2.53 22.05
CA ARG A 84 -6.69 2.42 22.61
C ARG A 84 -7.33 1.25 21.90
N ARG A 85 -7.37 0.12 22.60
CA ARG A 85 -8.09 -1.10 22.25
C ARG A 85 -9.55 -0.70 22.03
N ARG A 86 -9.92 -0.34 20.80
CA ARG A 86 -11.33 -0.21 20.41
C ARG A 86 -11.85 -1.62 20.19
N VAL A 87 -12.52 -2.09 21.24
CA VAL A 87 -13.58 -3.10 21.28
C VAL A 87 -14.01 -3.60 19.90
N LEU A 88 -13.80 -4.88 19.63
CA LEU A 88 -14.80 -5.75 19.01
C LEU A 88 -14.75 -7.08 19.77
N ALA A 89 -15.55 -7.12 20.83
CA ALA A 89 -16.02 -8.38 21.39
C ALA A 89 -16.87 -9.09 20.32
N LYS A 90 -16.66 -10.40 20.22
CA LYS A 90 -17.57 -11.44 19.72
C LYS A 90 -18.96 -10.96 19.29
N LEU A 91 -19.29 -11.22 18.04
CA LEU A 91 -20.55 -11.85 17.63
C LEU A 91 -20.22 -13.04 16.75
#